data_AF-A0A183P4Y2-F1
#
_entry.id   AF-A0A183P4Y2-F1
#
_cell.length_a   1.000
_cell.length_b   1.000
_cell.length_c   1.000
_cell.angle_alpha   90.00
_cell.angle_beta   90.00
_cell.angle_gamma   90.00
#
_symmetry.space_group_name_H-M   'P 1'
#
loop_
_entity.id
_entity.type
_entity.pdbx_description
1 polymer ?
#
loop_
_entity_poly.entity_id
_entity_poly.type
_entity_poly.pdbx_seq_one_letter_code
_entity_poly.pdbx_strand_id
1 'polypeptide(L)'
;MVFSKSIFYRLPKIHKTDVPLKPLFAYINLPTYNLSRYLAKILKPYESVIKYGMKHPNELNDIITTIPIEDELMASFDACSFFANIPVKRALDIIHNLLDPNIELE
;
A
#
# COMPACT_ATOMS: atom_id res chain seq x y z
N MET A 1 -12.23 12.96 26.31
CA MET A 1 -11.78 12.73 24.92
C MET A 1 -13.02 12.44 24.10
N VAL A 2 -13.41 13.32 23.16
CA VAL A 2 -14.63 13.14 22.35
C VAL A 2 -14.25 12.37 21.09
N PHE A 3 -14.65 11.10 21.00
CA PHE A 3 -14.50 10.32 19.77
C PHE A 3 -15.59 10.72 18.78
N SER A 4 -15.24 10.86 17.50
CA SER A 4 -16.22 11.15 16.45
C SER A 4 -16.47 9.94 15.56
N LYS A 5 -17.64 9.93 14.92
CA LYS A 5 -17.99 8.96 13.89
C LYS A 5 -17.08 9.16 12.66
N SER A 6 -16.73 8.08 11.97
CA SER A 6 -16.04 8.14 10.68
C SER A 6 -16.92 8.85 9.64
N ILE A 7 -16.33 9.74 8.84
CA ILE A 7 -17.05 10.41 7.75
C ILE A 7 -16.73 9.67 6.44
N PHE A 8 -17.77 9.25 5.73
CA PHE A 8 -17.66 8.67 4.39
C PHE A 8 -17.99 9.73 3.35
N TYR A 9 -17.08 9.94 2.40
CA TYR A 9 -17.28 10.82 1.27
C TYR A 9 -16.81 10.15 -0.02
N ARG A 10 -17.25 10.69 -1.15
CA ARG A 10 -17.00 10.15 -2.48
C ARG A 10 -16.38 11.24 -3.35
N LEU A 11 -15.21 10.97 -3.92
CA LEU A 11 -14.52 11.90 -4.81
C LEU A 11 -14.65 11.45 -6.27
N PRO A 12 -15.00 12.34 -7.22
CA PRO A 12 -15.07 11.98 -8.63
C PRO A 12 -13.69 11.67 -9.21
N LYS A 13 -13.55 10.55 -9.91
CA LYS A 13 -12.35 10.24 -10.71
C LYS A 13 -12.47 10.89 -12.09
N ILE A 14 -12.18 12.19 -12.16
CA ILE A 14 -12.36 13.02 -13.38
C ILE A 14 -11.55 12.55 -14.62
N HIS A 15 -10.56 11.68 -14.43
CA HIS A 15 -9.70 11.16 -15.49
C HIS A 15 -10.19 9.80 -16.05
N LYS A 16 -11.36 9.31 -15.64
CA LYS A 16 -11.94 8.04 -16.13
C LYS A 16 -13.29 8.33 -16.82
N THR A 17 -13.60 7.55 -17.86
CA THR A 17 -14.92 7.53 -18.50
C THR A 17 -16.01 7.29 -17.44
N ASP A 18 -17.16 7.93 -17.60
CA ASP A 18 -18.31 7.89 -16.67
C ASP A 18 -18.06 8.49 -15.27
N VAL A 19 -16.88 9.08 -15.04
CA VAL A 19 -16.49 9.80 -13.82
C VAL A 19 -16.87 9.03 -12.54
N PRO A 20 -16.42 7.77 -12.38
CA PRO A 20 -16.77 6.94 -11.24
C PRO A 20 -16.32 7.56 -9.92
N LEU A 21 -17.09 7.33 -8.86
CA LEU A 21 -16.80 7.84 -7.52
C LEU A 21 -15.78 6.94 -6.79
N LYS A 22 -14.71 7.54 -6.27
CA LYS A 22 -13.76 6.90 -5.36
C LYS A 22 -14.28 7.03 -3.91
N PRO A 23 -14.62 5.93 -3.22
CA PRO A 23 -14.95 5.98 -1.80
C PRO A 23 -13.72 6.42 -0.99
N LEU A 24 -13.93 7.30 -0.01
CA LEU A 24 -12.91 7.75 0.93
C LEU A 24 -13.51 7.87 2.34
N PHE A 25 -12.75 7.44 3.33
CA PHE A 25 -13.13 7.48 4.73
C PHE A 25 -12.18 8.42 5.48
N ALA A 26 -12.71 9.43 6.15
CA ALA A 26 -11.95 10.23 7.09
C ALA A 26 -12.00 9.57 8.48
N TYR A 27 -10.82 9.22 8.97
CA TYR A 27 -10.63 8.57 10.26
C TYR A 27 -10.30 9.55 11.41
N ILE A 28 -10.71 10.82 11.26
CA ILE A 28 -10.40 11.90 12.21
C ILE A 28 -11.07 11.59 13.57
N ASN A 29 -10.30 11.70 14.66
CA ASN A 29 -10.73 11.48 16.05
C ASN A 29 -11.42 10.13 16.33
N LEU A 30 -11.08 9.08 15.58
CA LEU A 30 -11.53 7.72 15.89
C LEU A 30 -10.67 7.08 16.99
N PRO A 31 -11.25 6.22 17.84
CA PRO A 31 -10.51 5.51 18.87
C PRO A 31 -9.39 4.62 18.30
N THR A 32 -9.57 4.14 17.07
CA THR A 32 -8.61 3.29 16.37
C THR A 32 -7.45 4.05 15.74
N TYR A 33 -7.52 5.38 15.61
CA TYR A 33 -6.50 6.17 14.90
C TYR A 33 -5.12 6.07 15.56
N ASN A 34 -5.08 6.20 16.90
CA ASN A 34 -3.81 6.09 17.63
C ASN A 34 -3.26 4.65 17.59
N LEU A 35 -4.14 3.65 17.64
CA LEU A 35 -3.77 2.24 17.53
C LEU A 35 -3.19 1.94 16.13
N SER A 36 -3.85 2.38 15.07
CA SER A 36 -3.34 2.18 13.70
C SER A 36 -2.01 2.88 13.49
N ARG A 37 -1.82 4.08 14.06
CA ARG A 37 -0.53 4.78 14.02
C ARG A 37 0.56 4.04 14.80
N TYR A 38 0.24 3.45 15.93
CA TYR A 38 1.17 2.63 16.71
C TYR A 38 1.59 1.38 15.95
N LEU A 39 0.63 0.63 15.39
CA LEU A 39 0.90 -0.54 14.56
C LEU A 39 1.73 -0.18 13.32
N ALA A 40 1.44 0.94 12.65
CA ALA A 40 2.23 1.42 11.52
C ALA A 40 3.69 1.69 11.90
N LYS A 41 3.98 2.14 13.13
CA LYS A 41 5.36 2.31 13.60
C LYS A 41 6.07 0.97 13.80
N ILE A 42 5.38 -0.04 14.32
CA ILE A 42 5.93 -1.40 14.49
C ILE A 42 6.24 -2.02 13.13
N LEU A 43 5.35 -1.84 12.16
CA LEU A 43 5.49 -2.44 10.83
C LEU A 43 6.47 -1.68 9.91
N LYS A 44 6.74 -0.39 10.19
CA LYS A 44 7.60 0.48 9.37
C LYS A 44 8.96 -0.13 9.01
N PRO A 45 9.72 -0.76 9.94
CA PRO A 45 11.04 -1.31 9.62
C PRO A 45 10.98 -2.44 8.58
N TYR A 46 9.87 -3.18 8.53
CA TYR A 46 9.67 -4.29 7.59
C TYR A 46 9.39 -3.84 6.15
N GLU A 47 9.17 -2.54 5.90
CA GLU A 47 9.17 -2.00 4.52
C GLU A 47 10.50 -2.30 3.80
N SER A 48 11.59 -2.45 4.56
CA SER A 48 12.91 -2.82 4.01
C SER A 48 12.97 -4.23 3.40
N VAL A 49 12.05 -5.12 3.77
CA VAL A 49 11.95 -6.50 3.23
C VAL A 49 11.37 -6.50 1.81
N ILE A 50 10.75 -5.40 1.37
CA ILE A 50 10.17 -5.28 0.03
C ILE A 50 11.29 -5.23 -1.02
N LYS A 51 11.63 -6.40 -1.57
CA LYS A 51 12.75 -6.60 -2.51
C LYS A 51 12.71 -5.73 -3.76
N TYR A 52 11.52 -5.48 -4.30
CA TYR A 52 11.31 -4.75 -5.55
C TYR A 52 10.61 -3.40 -5.34
N GLY A 53 10.63 -2.87 -4.12
CA GLY A 53 10.06 -1.57 -3.80
C GLY A 53 11.04 -0.45 -4.15
N MET A 54 10.60 0.49 -4.98
CA MET A 54 11.39 1.70 -5.25
C MET A 54 11.33 2.65 -4.05
N LYS A 55 12.49 3.13 -3.58
CA LYS A 55 12.56 4.07 -2.44
C LYS A 55 12.51 5.52 -2.91
N HIS A 56 13.02 5.79 -4.11
CA HIS A 56 13.07 7.12 -4.69
C HIS A 56 12.47 7.14 -6.10
N PRO A 57 11.73 8.21 -6.48
CA PRO A 57 11.15 8.32 -7.82
C PRO A 57 12.19 8.25 -8.95
N ASN A 58 13.43 8.69 -8.68
CA ASN A 58 14.50 8.73 -9.67
C ASN A 58 15.07 7.33 -9.98
N GLU A 59 14.93 6.35 -9.08
CA GLU A 59 15.42 4.97 -9.30
C GLU A 59 14.79 4.35 -10.55
N LEU A 60 13.53 4.69 -10.86
CA LEU A 60 12.87 4.21 -12.06
C LEU A 60 13.55 4.71 -13.34
N ASN A 61 13.94 5.99 -13.37
CA ASN A 61 14.63 6.55 -14.53
C ASN A 61 15.97 5.85 -14.73
N ASP A 62 16.75 5.69 -13.65
CA ASP A 62 18.06 5.04 -13.71
C ASP A 62 17.92 3.59 -14.24
N ILE A 63 16.92 2.85 -13.78
CA ILE A 63 16.63 1.48 -14.26
C ILE A 63 16.28 1.48 -15.75
N ILE A 64 15.32 2.32 -16.16
CA ILE A 64 14.82 2.32 -17.56
C ILE A 64 15.90 2.79 -18.54
N THR A 65 16.77 3.72 -18.15
CA THR A 65 17.84 4.21 -19.04
C THR A 65 19.06 3.30 -19.12
N THR A 66 19.22 2.37 -18.17
CA THR A 66 20.41 1.50 -18.07
C THR A 66 20.17 0.10 -18.60
N ILE A 67 18.91 -0.35 -18.69
CA ILE A 67 18.59 -1.66 -19.26
C ILE A 67 18.83 -1.63 -20.78
N PRO A 68 19.72 -2.49 -21.33
CA PRO A 68 19.85 -2.64 -22.77
C PRO A 68 18.60 -3.32 -23.33
N ILE A 69 17.93 -2.70 -24.29
CA ILE A 69 16.69 -3.17 -24.90
C ILE A 69 17.02 -3.59 -26.34
N GLU A 70 17.28 -4.88 -26.56
CA GLU A 70 17.31 -5.49 -27.88
C GLU A 70 16.30 -6.66 -27.86
N ASP A 71 15.31 -6.63 -28.77
CA ASP A 71 14.27 -7.65 -28.90
C ASP A 71 13.41 -7.95 -27.64
N GLU A 72 13.24 -6.96 -26.76
CA GLU A 72 12.48 -7.09 -25.50
C GLU A 72 11.05 -6.53 -25.58
N LEU A 73 10.16 -7.03 -24.71
CA LEU A 73 8.76 -6.61 -24.58
C LEU A 73 8.51 -5.90 -23.25
N MET A 74 8.00 -4.66 -23.33
CA MET A 74 7.57 -3.92 -22.14
C MET A 74 6.07 -4.16 -21.87
N ALA A 75 5.76 -4.64 -20.67
CA ALA A 75 4.39 -4.78 -20.19
C ALA A 75 4.14 -3.91 -18.95
N SER A 76 3.05 -3.15 -18.96
CA SER A 76 2.59 -2.36 -17.81
C SER A 76 1.35 -3.01 -17.21
N PHE A 77 1.36 -3.19 -15.89
CA PHE A 77 0.26 -3.79 -15.13
C PHE A 77 -0.31 -2.76 -14.15
N ASP A 78 -1.64 -2.62 -14.14
CA ASP A 78 -2.35 -1.78 -13.16
C ASP A 78 -3.12 -2.66 -12.17
N ALA A 79 -2.89 -2.44 -10.87
CA ALA A 79 -3.58 -3.15 -9.82
C ALA A 79 -4.95 -2.49 -9.55
N CYS A 80 -6.03 -3.19 -9.91
CA CYS A 80 -7.39 -2.69 -9.67
C CYS A 80 -7.79 -2.80 -8.20
N SER A 81 -8.35 -1.71 -7.65
CA SER A 81 -9.01 -1.69 -6.33
C SER A 81 -8.15 -2.23 -5.18
N PHE A 82 -6.85 -1.88 -5.16
CA PHE A 82 -5.85 -2.38 -4.21
C PHE A 82 -6.35 -2.54 -2.78
N PHE A 83 -6.88 -1.48 -2.16
CA PHE A 83 -7.33 -1.53 -0.75
C PHE A 83 -8.46 -2.53 -0.46
N ALA A 84 -9.39 -2.72 -1.39
CA ALA A 84 -10.52 -3.62 -1.19
C ALA A 84 -10.17 -5.09 -1.47
N ASN A 85 -9.12 -5.32 -2.26
CA ASN A 85 -8.71 -6.64 -2.71
C ASN A 85 -7.57 -7.25 -1.87
N ILE A 86 -7.15 -6.60 -0.77
CA ILE A 86 -6.15 -7.17 0.14
C ILE A 86 -6.77 -8.37 0.88
N PRO A 87 -6.23 -9.59 0.74
CA PRO A 87 -6.70 -10.76 1.47
C PRO A 87 -6.30 -10.66 2.94
N VAL A 88 -7.21 -10.17 3.79
CA VAL A 88 -6.93 -9.82 5.20
C VAL A 88 -6.29 -10.98 5.97
N LYS A 89 -6.80 -12.21 5.82
CA LYS A 89 -6.25 -13.38 6.52
C LYS A 89 -4.77 -13.60 6.15
N ARG A 90 -4.46 -13.61 4.85
CA ARG A 90 -3.09 -13.78 4.36
C ARG A 90 -2.18 -12.63 4.82
N ALA A 91 -2.69 -11.40 4.85
CA ALA A 91 -1.93 -10.27 5.36
C ALA A 91 -1.58 -10.42 6.85
N LEU A 92 -2.51 -10.93 7.66
CA LEU A 92 -2.26 -11.24 9.07
C LEU A 92 -1.23 -12.35 9.23
N ASP A 93 -1.34 -13.44 8.46
CA ASP A 93 -0.37 -14.54 8.49
C ASP A 93 1.06 -14.03 8.19
N ILE A 94 1.19 -13.17 7.17
CA ILE A 94 2.49 -12.53 6.84
C ILE A 94 2.99 -11.68 8.00
N ILE A 95 2.14 -10.84 8.59
CA ILE A 95 2.53 -9.98 9.72
C ILE A 95 2.97 -10.81 10.92
N HIS A 96 2.26 -11.90 11.24
CA HIS A 96 2.65 -12.80 12.31
C HIS A 96 4.03 -13.40 12.07
N ASN A 97 4.30 -13.89 10.86
CA ASN A 97 5.61 -14.44 10.51
C ASN A 97 6.72 -13.38 10.55
N LEU A 98 6.45 -12.15 10.13
CA LEU A 98 7.42 -11.05 10.20
C LEU A 98 7.79 -10.67 11.65
N LEU A 99 6.85 -10.80 12.58
CA LEU A 99 7.03 -10.42 13.98
C LEU A 99 7.53 -11.57 14.87
N ASP A 100 7.54 -12.81 14.37
CA ASP A 100 8.04 -13.97 15.12
C ASP A 100 9.59 -13.99 15.09
N PRO A 101 10.26 -13.84 16.23
CA PRO A 101 11.73 -13.85 16.29
C PRO A 101 12.35 -15.22 15.98
N ASN A 102 11.55 -16.28 15.88
CA ASN A 102 12.03 -17.65 15.63
C ASN A 102 11.88 -18.08 14.16
N ILE A 103 11.36 -17.22 13.29
CA ILE A 103 11.15 -17.52 11.87
C ILE A 103 12.14 -16.69 11.05
N GLU A 104 13.14 -17.35 10.45
CA GLU A 104 13.96 -16.73 9.41
C GLU A 104 13.13 -16.61 8.13
N LEU A 105 13.10 -15.40 7.56
CA LEU A 105 12.46 -15.12 6.28
C LEU A 105 13.45 -15.50 5.17
N GLU A 106 13.17 -16.59 4.45
CA GLU A 106 13.89 -16.98 3.21
C GLU A 106 13.72 -15.96 2.06
#